data_AF-A0A1H4GFT2-F1
#
_entry.id   AF-A0A1H4GFT2-F1
#
_cell.length_a   1.000
_cell.length_b   1.000
_cell.length_c   1.000
_cell.angle_alpha   90.00
_cell.angle_beta   90.00
_cell.angle_gamma   90.00
#
_symmetry.space_group_name_H-M   'P 1'
#
loop_
_entity.id
_entity.type
_entity.pdbx_description
1 polymer ?
#
loop_
_entity_poly.entity_id
_entity_poly.type
_entity_poly.pdbx_seq_one_letter_code
_entity_poly.pdbx_strand_id
1 'polypeptide(L)' 'MQLKDSINLLFGDKAIDFWTGLGYPNGYIDSLYNSGDDVHFNAAGQRILFERGVAKNIPSVLCGSTARHA' A
#
# COMPACT_ATOMS: atom_id res chain seq x y z
N MET A 1 -5.38 -9.75 15.65
CA MET A 1 -4.88 -8.56 14.95
C MET A 1 -3.98 -9.03 13.83
N GLN A 2 -4.24 -8.64 12.58
CA GLN A 2 -3.37 -9.00 11.46
C GLN A 2 -2.09 -8.15 11.48
N LEU A 3 -1.00 -8.63 10.88
CA LEU A 3 0.26 -7.86 10.80
C LEU A 3 0.05 -6.45 10.24
N LYS A 4 -0.81 -6.30 9.21
CA LYS A 4 -1.16 -4.99 8.62
C LYS A 4 -1.74 -4.00 9.64
N ASP A 5 -2.54 -4.50 10.59
CA ASP A 5 -3.22 -3.65 11.56
C ASP A 5 -2.19 -3.11 12.56
N SER A 6 -1.23 -3.95 12.98
CA SER A 6 -0.10 -3.54 13.81
C SER A 6 0.80 -2.54 13.10
N ILE A 7 1.06 -2.72 11.80
CA ILE A 7 1.85 -1.78 10.99
C ILE A 7 1.15 -0.42 10.93
N ASN A 8 -0.15 -0.41 10.63
CA ASN A 8 -0.92 0.84 10.58
C ASN A 8 -0.98 1.53 11.95
N LEU A 9 -1.11 0.77 13.04
CA LEU A 9 -1.10 1.30 14.40
C LEU A 9 0.25 1.96 14.75
N LEU A 10 1.36 1.30 14.40
CA LEU A 10 2.71 1.75 14.78
C LEU A 10 3.24 2.88 13.90
N PHE A 11 2.93 2.86 12.60
CA PHE A 11 3.56 3.73 11.62
C PHE A 11 2.59 4.76 11.00
N GLY A 12 1.28 4.61 11.18
CA GLY A 12 0.26 5.53 10.65
C GLY A 12 0.48 5.84 9.17
N ASP A 13 0.57 7.13 8.84
CA ASP A 13 0.75 7.61 7.46
C ASP A 13 2.12 7.29 6.84
N LYS A 14 3.06 6.74 7.63
CA LYS A 14 4.38 6.31 7.16
C LYS A 14 4.38 4.87 6.63
N ALA A 15 3.22 4.23 6.54
CA ALA A 15 3.03 2.95 5.85
C ALA A 15 2.12 3.10 4.62
N ILE A 16 2.28 2.17 3.66
CA ILE A 16 1.38 2.02 2.52
C ILE A 16 0.67 0.68 2.66
N ASP A 17 -0.66 0.72 2.79
CA ASP A 17 -1.48 -0.49 2.85
C ASP A 17 -1.64 -1.05 1.44
N PHE A 18 -1.01 -2.19 1.15
CA PHE A 18 -1.14 -2.93 -0.11
C PHE A 18 -2.11 -4.12 -0.03
N TRP A 19 -2.80 -4.31 1.10
CA TRP A 19 -3.64 -5.48 1.32
C TRP A 19 -5.14 -5.17 1.31
N THR A 20 -5.55 -4.06 1.93
CA THR A 20 -6.98 -3.73 2.04
C THR A 20 -7.61 -3.58 0.65
N GLY A 21 -8.69 -4.34 0.40
CA GLY A 21 -9.38 -4.38 -0.91
C GLY A 21 -8.71 -5.22 -1.99
N LEU A 22 -7.57 -5.86 -1.71
CA LEU A 22 -6.84 -6.72 -2.66
C LEU A 22 -6.72 -8.18 -2.18
N GLY A 23 -7.07 -8.46 -0.93
CA GLY A 23 -7.03 -9.79 -0.34
C GLY A 23 -8.31 -10.12 0.44
N TYR A 24 -8.59 -11.40 0.54
CA TYR A 24 -9.68 -11.94 1.35
C TYR A 24 -9.32 -11.94 2.84
N PRO A 25 -10.31 -11.99 3.74
CA PRO A 25 -10.07 -12.09 5.19
C PRO A 25 -9.26 -13.33 5.62
N ASN A 26 -9.22 -14.37 4.78
CA ASN A 26 -8.49 -15.61 5.01
C ASN A 26 -6.98 -15.53 4.68
N GLY A 27 -6.48 -14.36 4.28
CA GLY A 27 -5.06 -14.16 4.00
C GLY A 27 -4.62 -14.46 2.56
N TYR A 28 -5.55 -14.83 1.67
CA TYR A 28 -5.26 -15.05 0.25
C TYR A 28 -5.56 -13.81 -0.58
N ILE A 29 -4.83 -13.64 -1.68
CA ILE A 29 -5.09 -12.61 -2.68
C ILE A 29 -6.48 -12.84 -3.28
N ASP A 30 -7.25 -11.77 -3.50
CA ASP A 30 -8.51 -11.89 -4.23
C ASP A 30 -8.23 -12.50 -5.61
N SER A 31 -8.99 -13.51 -6.01
CA SER A 31 -8.83 -14.19 -7.30
C SER A 31 -8.82 -13.22 -8.49
N LEU A 32 -9.49 -12.06 -8.38
CA LEU A 32 -9.46 -11.00 -9.39
C LEU A 32 -8.07 -10.40 -9.60
N TYR A 33 -7.25 -10.34 -8.55
CA TYR A 33 -5.93 -9.69 -8.56
C TYR A 33 -4.77 -10.68 -8.47
N ASN A 34 -5.03 -11.97 -8.27
CA ASN A 34 -4.01 -13.03 -8.21
C ASN A 34 -3.42 -13.30 -9.60
N SER A 35 -2.10 -13.50 -9.67
CA SER A 35 -1.40 -13.92 -10.89
C SER A 35 -1.53 -15.41 -11.21
N GLY A 36 -1.98 -16.20 -10.22
CA GLY A 36 -2.18 -17.65 -10.31
C GLY A 36 -1.27 -18.47 -9.40
N ASP A 37 -0.43 -17.83 -8.57
CA ASP A 37 0.52 -18.49 -7.68
C ASP A 37 0.33 -18.17 -6.18
N ASP A 38 -0.75 -17.47 -5.85
CA ASP A 38 -1.11 -17.04 -4.49
C ASP A 38 -0.09 -16.13 -3.79
N VAL A 39 0.93 -15.65 -4.53
CA VAL A 39 2.00 -14.80 -4.01
C VAL A 39 2.06 -13.46 -4.75
N HIS A 40 1.93 -13.47 -6.07
CA HIS A 40 2.08 -12.30 -6.91
C HIS A 40 0.74 -11.76 -7.42
N PHE A 41 0.66 -10.44 -7.49
CA PHE A 41 -0.46 -9.75 -8.14
C PHE A 41 -0.33 -9.76 -9.66
N ASN A 42 -1.46 -9.92 -10.35
CA ASN A 42 -1.58 -9.71 -11.79
C ASN A 42 -1.53 -8.22 -12.17
N ALA A 43 -1.67 -7.91 -13.46
CA ALA A 43 -1.60 -6.54 -13.96
C ALA A 43 -2.64 -5.59 -13.33
N ALA A 44 -3.86 -6.08 -13.04
CA ALA A 44 -4.90 -5.27 -12.40
C ALA A 44 -4.52 -4.95 -10.94
N GLY A 45 -4.01 -5.93 -10.20
CA GLY A 45 -3.51 -5.72 -8.84
C GLY A 45 -2.31 -4.76 -8.80
N GLN A 46 -1.33 -4.97 -9.68
CA GLN A 46 -0.14 -4.11 -9.78
C GLN A 46 -0.48 -2.64 -10.08
N ARG A 47 -1.50 -2.39 -10.92
CA ARG A 47 -1.99 -1.03 -11.16
C ARG A 47 -2.45 -0.34 -9.87
N ILE A 48 -3.20 -1.05 -9.02
CA ILE A 48 -3.68 -0.50 -7.74
C ILE A 48 -2.50 -0.24 -6.78
N LEU A 49 -1.52 -1.14 -6.73
CA LEU A 49 -0.31 -0.93 -5.91
C LEU A 49 0.45 0.33 -6.35
N PHE A 50 0.60 0.52 -7.67
CA PHE A 50 1.22 1.71 -8.24
C PHE A 50 0.45 2.98 -7.89
N GLU A 51 -0.87 3.00 -8.09
CA GLU A 51 -1.73 4.14 -7.79
C GLU A 51 -1.64 4.53 -6.29
N ARG A 52 -1.59 3.54 -5.38
CA ARG A 52 -1.35 3.79 -3.95
C ARG A 52 0.00 4.43 -3.66
N GLY A 53 1.06 3.97 -4.34
CA GLY A 53 2.40 4.56 -4.23
C GLY A 53 2.42 6.02 -4.69
N VAL A 54 1.82 6.31 -5.84
CA VAL A 54 1.71 7.67 -6.39
C VAL A 54 0.90 8.57 -5.45
N ALA A 55 -0.24 8.08 -4.94
CA ALA A 55 -1.12 8.84 -4.05
C ALA A 55 -0.44 9.27 -2.75
N LYS A 56 0.59 8.55 -2.29
CA LYS A 56 1.38 8.95 -1.10
C LYS A 56 2.25 10.18 -1.33
N ASN A 57 2.50 10.54 -2.59
CA ASN A 57 3.23 11.75 -2.99
C ASN A 57 4.53 11.97 -2.18
N ILE A 58 5.29 10.88 -2.00
CA ILE A 58 6.43 10.81 -1.07
C ILE A 58 7.48 11.90 -1.37
N PRO A 59 7.88 12.16 -2.63
CA PRO A 59 8.85 13.21 -2.92
C PRO A 59 8.41 14.58 -2.41
N SER A 60 7.16 14.98 -2.63
CA SER A 60 6.64 16.27 -2.11
C SER A 60 6.57 16.28 -0.59
N VAL A 61 6.19 15.18 0.05
CA VAL A 61 6.15 15.08 1.53
C VAL A 61 7.55 15.25 2.12
N LEU A 62 8.56 14.62 1.54
CA LEU A 62 9.94 14.65 2.05
C LEU A 62 10.69 15.94 1.69
N CYS A 63 10.55 16.43 0.46
CA CYS A 63 11.32 17.57 -0.05
C CYS A 63 10.59 18.92 0.14
N GLY A 64 9.26 18.93 0.19
CA GLY A 64 8.45 20.15 0.36
C GLY A 64 8.55 20.78 1.75
N SER A 65 9.24 20.13 2.69
CA SER A 65 9.43 20.59 4.07
C SER A 65 10.60 21.58 4.24
N THR A 66 11.26 22.04 3.17
CA THR A 66 12.47 22.90 3.24
C THR A 66 12.21 24.41 3.12
N ALA A 67 10.96 24.87 3.06
CA ALA A 67 10.64 26.31 2.99
C ALA A 67 9.93 26.82 4.25
N ARG A 68 10.63 26.90 5.39
CA ARG A 68 10.23 27.76 6.52
C ARG A 68 11.43 28.22 7.33
N HIS A 69 12.37 28.89 6.67
CA HIS A 69 13.28 29.87 7.28
C HIS A 69 13.25 31.09 6.34
N ALA A 70 12.23 31.92 6.52
CA ALA A 70 12.16 33.28 6.00
C ALA A 70 11.69 34.16 7.16
#